data_AF-A0A2P5LEU6-F1
#
_entry.id   AF-A0A2P5LEU6-F1
#
_cell.length_a   1.000
_cell.length_b   1.000
_cell.length_c   1.000
_cell.angle_alpha   90.00
_cell.angle_beta   90.00
_cell.angle_gamma   90.00
#
_symmetry.space_group_name_H-M   'P 1'
#
loop_
_entity.id
_entity.type
_entity.pdbx_description
1 polymer ?
#
loop_
_entity_poly.entity_id
_entity_poly.type
_entity_poly.pdbx_seq_one_letter_code
_entity_poly.pdbx_strand_id
1 'polypeptide(L)'
;MRKSAITAEAAAQLIPDGARVMIGGFLGVGSPDRLIDALVVRGARALTIIGNDTAYPTVGVGRLIEAGCVARVEVSHIGTNPTTQRLMSAGAIDVEL
;
A
#
# COMPACT_ATOMS: atom_id res chain seq x y z
N MET A 1 -3.23 -17.65 24.84
CA MET A 1 -3.00 -17.88 23.40
C MET A 1 -1.52 -17.80 23.10
N ARG A 2 -0.93 -18.83 22.46
CA ARG A 2 0.47 -18.79 22.02
C ARG A 2 0.52 -17.98 20.71
N LYS A 3 1.28 -16.88 20.69
CA LYS A 3 1.51 -16.14 19.44
C LYS A 3 2.40 -17.01 18.54
N SER A 4 1.92 -17.36 17.36
CA SER A 4 2.72 -17.96 16.29
C SER A 4 2.97 -16.93 15.20
N ALA A 5 4.19 -16.93 14.67
CA ALA A 5 4.53 -16.12 13.49
C ALA A 5 4.30 -16.95 12.23
N ILE A 6 3.79 -16.31 11.19
CA ILE A 6 3.71 -16.86 9.82
C ILE A 6 4.64 -16.04 8.91
N THR A 7 4.94 -16.56 7.72
CA THR A 7 5.76 -15.82 6.75
C THR A 7 4.98 -14.65 6.14
N ALA A 8 5.68 -13.70 5.51
CA ALA A 8 5.04 -12.56 4.87
C ALA A 8 4.16 -12.99 3.69
N GLU A 9 4.57 -14.02 2.95
CA GLU A 9 3.81 -14.61 1.84
C GLU A 9 2.53 -15.25 2.36
N ALA A 10 2.61 -16.03 3.43
CA ALA A 10 1.43 -16.63 4.06
C ALA A 10 0.47 -15.54 4.57
N ALA A 11 0.99 -14.47 5.18
CA ALA A 11 0.19 -13.33 5.62
C ALA A 11 -0.45 -12.59 4.44
N ALA A 12 0.28 -12.39 3.33
CA ALA A 12 -0.24 -11.74 2.14
C ALA A 12 -1.41 -12.53 1.51
N GLN A 13 -1.42 -13.86 1.59
CA GLN A 13 -2.56 -14.67 1.13
C GLN A 13 -3.85 -14.45 1.93
N LEU A 14 -3.75 -13.93 3.16
CA LEU A 14 -4.91 -13.66 4.02
C LEU A 14 -5.61 -12.34 3.68
N ILE A 15 -5.01 -11.50 2.83
CA ILE A 15 -5.54 -10.19 2.46
C ILE A 15 -6.21 -10.33 1.08
N PRO A 16 -7.54 -10.42 0.98
CA PRO A 16 -8.20 -10.57 -0.31
C PRO A 16 -8.00 -9.33 -1.19
N ASP A 17 -8.20 -9.50 -2.50
CA ASP A 17 -8.29 -8.36 -3.40
C ASP A 17 -9.51 -7.50 -3.07
N GLY A 18 -9.42 -6.19 -3.27
CA GLY A 18 -10.46 -5.25 -2.82
C GLY A 18 -10.43 -4.91 -1.32
N ALA A 19 -9.49 -5.47 -0.56
CA ALA A 19 -9.42 -5.20 0.88
C ALA A 19 -9.05 -3.74 1.18
N ARG A 20 -9.60 -3.23 2.31
CA ARG A 20 -9.14 -2.00 2.95
C ARG A 20 -8.07 -2.33 3.98
N VAL A 21 -6.86 -1.82 3.81
CA VAL A 21 -5.69 -2.20 4.60
C VAL A 21 -5.07 -0.94 5.22
N MET A 22 -4.98 -0.91 6.55
CA MET A 22 -4.20 0.11 7.27
C MET A 22 -2.72 -0.26 7.25
N ILE A 23 -1.88 0.64 6.74
CA ILE A 23 -0.44 0.45 6.66
C ILE A 23 0.25 1.53 7.50
N GLY A 24 1.05 1.11 8.47
CA GLY A 24 1.88 2.01 9.27
C GLY A 24 3.07 2.55 8.47
N GLY A 25 3.60 3.69 8.92
CA GLY A 25 4.78 4.34 8.35
C GLY A 25 4.63 5.86 8.24
N PHE A 26 5.75 6.56 8.17
CA PHE A 26 5.83 8.01 7.92
C PHE A 26 6.91 8.28 6.89
N LEU A 27 6.52 8.71 5.68
CA LEU A 27 7.40 8.90 4.53
C LEU A 27 8.25 7.65 4.22
N GLY A 28 7.66 6.47 4.40
CA GLY A 28 8.32 5.17 4.22
C GLY A 28 8.96 4.59 5.48
N VAL A 29 9.37 5.41 6.45
CA VAL A 29 9.99 4.92 7.68
C VAL A 29 8.96 4.22 8.57
N GLY A 30 9.25 2.99 9.00
CA GLY A 30 8.34 2.17 9.80
C GLY A 30 7.29 1.40 8.96
N SER A 31 7.42 1.41 7.64
CA SER A 31 6.57 0.59 6.75
C SER A 31 6.82 -0.90 6.96
N PRO A 32 5.79 -1.76 6.83
CA PRO A 32 5.94 -3.22 6.90
C PRO A 32 6.50 -3.77 5.58
N ASP A 33 7.75 -3.45 5.26
CA ASP A 33 8.31 -3.62 3.92
C ASP A 33 8.26 -5.04 3.38
N ARG A 34 8.48 -6.06 4.23
CA ARG A 34 8.40 -7.47 3.83
C ARG A 34 6.99 -7.89 3.40
N LEU A 35 5.96 -7.37 4.07
CA LEU A 35 4.57 -7.68 3.72
C LEU A 35 4.15 -6.92 2.46
N ILE A 36 4.63 -5.69 2.29
CA ILE A 36 4.43 -4.91 1.06
C ILE A 36 5.00 -5.66 -0.15
N ASP A 37 6.24 -6.15 -0.05
CA ASP A 37 6.85 -6.96 -1.10
C ASP A 37 6.04 -8.23 -1.38
N ALA A 38 5.61 -8.93 -0.34
CA ALA A 38 4.79 -10.12 -0.49
C ALA A 38 3.45 -9.84 -1.18
N LEU A 39 2.81 -8.70 -0.89
CA LEU A 39 1.58 -8.26 -1.56
C LEU A 39 1.80 -7.92 -3.04
N VAL A 40 2.91 -7.26 -3.37
CA VAL A 40 3.31 -6.98 -4.76
C VAL A 40 3.55 -8.29 -5.51
N VAL A 41 4.35 -9.21 -4.95
CA VAL A 41 4.66 -10.51 -5.57
C VAL A 41 3.40 -11.37 -5.73
N ARG A 42 2.48 -11.33 -4.77
CA ARG A 42 1.17 -12.01 -4.87
C ARG A 42 0.32 -11.46 -6.02
N GLY A 43 0.57 -10.24 -6.48
CA GLY A 43 -0.29 -9.56 -7.45
C GLY A 43 -1.60 -9.09 -6.84
N ALA A 44 -1.55 -8.55 -5.61
CA ALA A 44 -2.72 -7.96 -4.98
C ALA A 44 -3.35 -6.88 -5.88
N ARG A 45 -4.68 -6.82 -5.93
CA ARG A 45 -5.39 -5.85 -6.78
C ARG A 45 -6.52 -5.14 -6.04
N ALA A 46 -6.82 -3.94 -6.53
CA ALA A 46 -7.91 -3.09 -6.06
C ALA A 46 -7.88 -2.78 -4.55
N LEU A 47 -6.70 -2.72 -3.93
CA LEU A 47 -6.58 -2.39 -2.52
C LEU A 47 -7.01 -0.95 -2.25
N THR A 48 -7.64 -0.73 -1.10
CA THR A 48 -7.75 0.59 -0.50
C THR A 48 -6.73 0.69 0.63
N ILE A 49 -5.79 1.62 0.52
CA ILE A 49 -4.78 1.81 1.57
C ILE A 49 -5.14 2.97 2.46
N ILE A 50 -5.10 2.74 3.77
CA ILE A 50 -5.25 3.78 4.79
C ILE A 50 -3.88 3.97 5.44
N GLY A 51 -3.38 5.20 5.48
CA GLY A 51 -2.05 5.49 6.01
C GLY A 51 -1.81 6.97 6.27
N ASN A 52 -0.59 7.33 6.63
CA ASN A 52 -0.22 8.74 6.76
C ASN A 52 0.00 9.39 5.38
N ASP A 53 0.75 8.71 4.51
CA ASP A 53 1.17 9.26 3.23
C ASP A 53 1.36 8.16 2.19
N THR A 54 1.52 8.54 0.92
CA THR A 54 1.89 7.58 -0.14
C THR A 54 3.40 7.42 -0.35
N ALA A 55 4.21 7.82 0.64
CA ALA A 55 5.67 7.77 0.66
C ALA A 55 6.32 8.39 -0.59
N TYR A 56 7.29 7.68 -1.16
CA TYR A 56 7.98 8.02 -2.42
C TYR A 56 7.74 6.89 -3.43
N PRO A 57 7.97 7.12 -4.73
CA PRO A 57 8.04 6.03 -5.69
C PRO A 57 8.99 4.93 -5.19
N THR A 58 8.56 3.68 -5.32
CA THR A 58 9.29 2.47 -4.90
C THR A 58 9.68 2.35 -3.41
N VAL A 59 9.20 3.25 -2.53
CA VAL A 59 9.43 3.18 -1.07
C VAL A 59 8.12 2.92 -0.33
N GLY A 60 8.13 2.00 0.64
CA GLY A 60 6.95 1.68 1.46
C GLY A 60 5.73 1.39 0.58
N VAL A 61 4.59 2.01 0.91
CA VAL A 61 3.33 1.88 0.14
C VAL A 61 3.47 2.29 -1.33
N GLY A 62 4.43 3.16 -1.66
CA GLY A 62 4.72 3.55 -3.04
C GLY A 62 5.01 2.36 -3.95
N ARG A 63 5.53 1.25 -3.43
CA ARG A 63 5.73 0.01 -4.20
C ARG A 63 4.42 -0.64 -4.65
N LEU A 64 3.38 -0.61 -3.81
CA LEU A 64 2.05 -1.11 -4.18
C LEU A 64 1.40 -0.23 -5.26
N ILE A 65 1.63 1.09 -5.19
CA ILE A 65 1.13 2.05 -6.16
C ILE A 65 1.82 1.86 -7.51
N GLU A 66 3.16 1.75 -7.53
CA GLU A 66 3.92 1.45 -8.75
C GLU A 66 3.53 0.10 -9.38
N ALA A 67 3.23 -0.90 -8.55
CA ALA A 67 2.78 -2.21 -9.00
C ALA A 67 1.31 -2.25 -9.48
N GLY A 68 0.56 -1.13 -9.39
CA GLY A 68 -0.85 -1.09 -9.77
C GLY A 68 -1.78 -1.87 -8.84
N CYS A 69 -1.34 -2.15 -7.61
CA CYS A 69 -2.10 -2.93 -6.64
C CYS A 69 -3.24 -2.13 -5.96
N VAL A 70 -3.18 -0.80 -6.04
CA VAL A 70 -4.00 0.13 -5.26
C VAL A 70 -5.05 0.80 -6.15
N ALA A 71 -6.31 0.79 -5.72
CA ALA A 71 -7.41 1.51 -6.36
C ALA A 71 -7.80 2.79 -5.62
N ARG A 72 -7.56 2.84 -4.29
CA ARG A 72 -7.87 4.01 -3.47
C ARG A 72 -6.83 4.22 -2.37
N VAL A 73 -6.57 5.46 -2.01
CA VAL A 73 -5.81 5.83 -0.81
C VAL A 73 -6.58 6.81 0.07
N GLU A 74 -6.52 6.60 1.37
CA GLU A 74 -7.06 7.47 2.42
C GLU A 74 -5.86 7.89 3.29
N VAL A 75 -5.30 9.07 3.02
CA VAL A 75 -3.99 9.51 3.55
C VAL A 75 -3.99 11.01 3.83
N SER A 76 -3.11 11.51 4.70
CA SER A 76 -3.02 12.94 4.97
C SER A 76 -2.09 13.69 3.99
N HIS A 77 -1.25 12.98 3.22
CA HIS A 77 -0.26 13.60 2.34
C HIS A 77 0.14 12.74 1.13
N ILE A 78 0.21 13.35 -0.06
CA ILE A 78 0.67 12.70 -1.32
C ILE A 78 1.81 13.44 -2.02
N GLY A 79 2.29 14.56 -1.47
CA GLY A 79 3.17 15.51 -2.15
C GLY A 79 4.53 14.93 -2.59
N THR A 80 5.00 13.89 -1.91
CA THR A 80 6.29 13.22 -2.17
C THR A 80 6.20 12.09 -3.18
N ASN A 81 5.00 11.67 -3.60
CA ASN A 81 4.81 10.60 -4.58
C ASN A 81 4.17 11.14 -5.87
N PRO A 82 4.96 11.48 -6.90
CA PRO A 82 4.44 11.97 -8.17
C PRO A 82 3.60 10.93 -8.92
N THR A 83 3.82 9.63 -8.68
CA THR A 83 3.01 8.57 -9.30
C THR A 83 1.58 8.60 -8.74
N THR A 84 1.41 8.74 -7.42
CA THR A 84 0.08 8.94 -6.83
C THR A 84 -0.63 10.15 -7.44
N GLN A 85 0.05 11.30 -7.50
CA GLN A 85 -0.52 12.54 -8.05
C GLN A 85 -0.95 12.38 -9.50
N ARG A 86 -0.12 11.73 -10.32
CA ARG A 86 -0.42 11.45 -11.73
C ARG A 86 -1.62 10.50 -11.87
N LEU A 87 -1.68 9.42 -11.09
CA LEU A 87 -2.78 8.45 -11.14
C LEU A 87 -4.09 9.06 -10.63
N MET A 88 -4.04 9.89 -9.59
CA MET A 88 -5.19 10.69 -9.12
C MET A 88 -5.71 11.61 -10.22
N SER A 89 -4.81 12.38 -10.85
CA SER A 89 -5.18 13.33 -11.91
C SER A 89 -5.78 12.62 -13.14
N ALA A 90 -5.37 11.38 -13.39
CA ALA A 90 -5.91 10.53 -14.45
C ALA A 90 -7.20 9.78 -14.06
N GLY A 91 -7.67 9.89 -12.81
CA GLY A 91 -8.81 9.13 -12.29
C GLY A 91 -8.57 7.63 -12.13
N ALA A 92 -7.30 7.19 -12.17
CA ALA A 92 -6.91 5.79 -12.06
C ALA A 92 -6.77 5.30 -10.60
N ILE A 93 -6.53 6.23 -9.67
CA ILE A 93 -6.57 5.98 -8.22
C ILE A 93 -7.44 7.06 -7.59
N ASP A 94 -8.34 6.63 -6.72
CA ASP A 94 -9.15 7.51 -5.89
C ASP A 94 -8.37 7.97 -4.65
N VAL A 95 -8.49 9.24 -4.26
CA VAL A 95 -7.70 9.84 -3.17
C VAL A 95 -8.63 10.62 -2.24
N GLU A 96 -8.62 10.23 -0.97
CA GLU A 96 -9.17 11.01 0.14
C GLU A 96 -8.02 11.59 0.97
N LEU A 97 -8.05 12.91 1.15
CA LEU A 97 -7.07 13.71 1.90
C LEU A 97 -7.65 14.28 3.19
#